data_AF-A0A832BAQ3-F1
#
_entry.id   AF-A0A832BAQ3-F1
#
_cell.length_a   1.000
_cell.length_b   1.000
_cell.length_c   1.000
_cell.angle_alpha   90.00
_cell.angle_beta   90.00
_cell.angle_gamma   90.00
#
_symmetry.space_group_name_H-M   'P 1'
#
loop_
_entity.id
_entity.type
_entity.pdbx_description
1 polymer ?
#
loop_
_entity_poly.entity_id
_entity_poly.type
_entity_poly.pdbx_seq_one_letter_code
_entity_poly.pdbx_strand_id
1 'polypeptide(L)'
;CWSNESIQNVRLLSTNAPTVSLEQLVYDCRLMNVAASHPGGAQTLRDWLAESDAPRDAQAFVLRPDVVLRVSGAIAAESTPYRRTRAAVLASVDELRRGLTSGELSIPANEKRWLDRLAREAENLPEDEDRFIAEMMPVLANAPYLPEEYCLEI
;
A
#
# COMPACT_ATOMS: atom_id res chain seq x y z
N CYS A 1 4.18 -1.15 -16.49
CA CYS A 1 5.59 -1.59 -16.52
C CYS A 1 5.80 -2.61 -15.40
N TRP A 2 6.75 -3.54 -15.56
CA TRP A 2 7.15 -4.52 -14.54
C TRP A 2 8.65 -4.35 -14.29
N SER A 3 9.07 -4.33 -13.01
CA SER A 3 10.42 -3.91 -12.60
C SER A 3 11.02 -4.95 -11.65
N ASN A 4 12.34 -5.10 -11.69
CA ASN A 4 13.12 -5.86 -10.71
C ASN A 4 13.62 -4.98 -9.55
N GLU A 5 13.14 -3.73 -9.45
CA GLU A 5 13.57 -2.70 -8.50
C GLU A 5 15.03 -2.26 -8.69
N SER A 6 15.98 -3.12 -8.30
CA SER A 6 17.41 -2.86 -8.41
C SER A 6 18.20 -4.16 -8.33
N ILE A 7 19.30 -4.25 -9.09
CA ILE A 7 20.26 -5.35 -8.96
C ILE A 7 21.68 -4.88 -9.25
N GLN A 8 22.63 -5.35 -8.46
CA GLN A 8 24.05 -5.08 -8.69
C GLN A 8 24.53 -5.78 -9.98
N ASN A 9 25.41 -5.12 -10.73
CA ASN A 9 25.97 -5.68 -11.96
C ASN A 9 27.12 -6.65 -11.65
N VAL A 10 26.76 -7.87 -11.21
CA VAL A 10 27.69 -8.95 -10.89
C VAL A 10 27.56 -10.11 -11.89
N ARG A 11 28.65 -10.87 -12.08
CA ARG A 11 28.66 -12.06 -12.96
C ARG A 11 28.02 -13.25 -12.24
N LEU A 12 27.04 -13.90 -12.88
CA LEU A 12 26.46 -15.18 -12.46
C LEU A 12 26.96 -16.31 -13.39
N LEU A 13 26.53 -17.55 -13.12
CA LEU A 13 26.90 -18.73 -13.91
C LEU A 13 26.49 -18.60 -15.38
N SER A 14 25.28 -18.10 -15.64
CA SER A 14 24.75 -17.92 -17.01
C SER A 14 25.29 -16.64 -17.65
N THR A 15 25.09 -15.49 -17.01
CA THR A 15 25.50 -14.17 -17.51
C THR A 15 25.50 -13.12 -16.38
N ASN A 16 25.62 -11.82 -16.70
CA ASN A 16 25.53 -10.76 -15.69
C ASN A 16 24.10 -10.67 -15.11
N ALA A 17 23.99 -10.41 -13.82
CA ALA A 17 22.73 -10.41 -13.08
C ALA A 17 21.62 -9.50 -13.67
N PRO A 18 21.92 -8.31 -14.22
CA PRO A 18 20.92 -7.50 -14.92
C PRO A 18 20.31 -8.20 -16.14
N THR A 19 21.12 -8.95 -16.90
CA THR A 19 20.62 -9.70 -18.08
C THR A 19 19.71 -10.84 -17.64
N VAL A 20 20.09 -11.56 -16.58
CA VAL A 20 19.25 -12.65 -16.02
C VAL A 20 17.91 -12.09 -15.51
N SER A 21 17.94 -10.99 -14.75
CA SER A 21 16.72 -10.36 -14.21
C SER A 21 15.82 -9.83 -15.32
N LEU A 22 16.40 -9.19 -16.34
CA LEU A 22 15.64 -8.71 -17.50
C LEU A 22 14.93 -9.86 -18.22
N GLU A 23 15.57 -11.02 -18.36
CA GLU A 23 14.95 -12.19 -18.98
C GLU A 23 13.72 -12.66 -18.21
N GLN A 24 13.77 -12.71 -16.87
CA GLN A 24 12.62 -13.04 -16.03
C GLN A 24 11.47 -12.04 -16.22
N LEU A 25 11.76 -10.74 -16.18
CA LEU A 25 10.76 -9.69 -16.41
C LEU A 25 10.12 -9.80 -17.81
N VAL A 26 10.92 -10.16 -18.82
CA VAL A 26 10.43 -10.37 -20.19
C VAL A 26 9.46 -11.54 -20.25
N TYR A 27 9.71 -12.65 -19.54
CA TYR A 27 8.76 -13.75 -19.48
C TYR A 27 7.46 -13.35 -18.80
N ASP A 28 7.52 -12.66 -17.67
CA ASP A 28 6.34 -12.14 -16.95
C ASP A 28 5.49 -11.24 -17.86
N CYS A 29 6.13 -10.27 -18.53
CA CYS A 29 5.45 -9.36 -19.43
C CYS A 29 4.84 -10.07 -20.63
N ARG A 30 5.54 -11.06 -21.21
CA ARG A 30 4.99 -11.85 -22.33
C ARG A 30 3.77 -12.64 -21.90
N LEU A 31 3.77 -13.26 -20.72
CA LEU A 31 2.60 -13.95 -20.18
C LEU A 31 1.42 -12.98 -19.98
N MET A 32 1.66 -11.82 -19.37
CA MET A 32 0.64 -10.79 -19.19
C MET A 32 0.07 -10.31 -20.53
N ASN A 33 0.91 -10.10 -21.54
CA ASN A 33 0.48 -9.72 -22.88
C ASN A 33 -0.37 -10.80 -23.56
N VAL A 34 0.00 -12.07 -23.42
CA VAL A 34 -0.80 -13.20 -23.94
C VAL A 34 -2.16 -13.21 -23.25
N ALA A 35 -2.20 -13.16 -21.92
CA ALA A 35 -3.45 -13.12 -21.15
C ALA A 35 -4.36 -11.96 -21.60
N ALA A 36 -3.80 -10.78 -21.85
CA ALA A 36 -4.54 -9.62 -22.34
C ALA A 36 -5.09 -9.75 -23.77
N SER A 37 -4.52 -10.63 -24.59
CA SER A 37 -5.02 -10.88 -25.95
C SER A 37 -6.25 -11.82 -25.96
N HIS A 38 -6.54 -12.48 -24.84
CA HIS A 38 -7.70 -13.35 -24.67
C HIS A 38 -8.85 -12.61 -23.95
N PRO A 39 -10.11 -12.74 -24.39
CA PRO A 39 -11.26 -12.16 -23.69
C PRO A 39 -11.30 -12.59 -22.23
N GLY A 40 -11.27 -11.62 -21.30
CA GLY A 40 -11.28 -11.86 -19.86
C GLY A 40 -9.94 -12.31 -19.25
N GLY A 41 -8.96 -12.70 -20.07
CA GLY A 41 -7.70 -13.30 -19.59
C GLY A 41 -6.86 -12.35 -18.74
N ALA A 42 -6.86 -11.05 -19.05
CA ALA A 42 -6.20 -10.04 -18.22
C ALA A 42 -6.81 -9.95 -16.82
N GLN A 43 -8.14 -9.94 -16.71
CA GLN A 43 -8.82 -9.89 -15.42
C GLN A 43 -8.57 -11.18 -14.63
N THR A 44 -8.66 -12.34 -15.28
CA THR A 44 -8.37 -13.63 -14.63
C THR A 44 -6.94 -13.68 -14.10
N LEU A 45 -5.93 -13.32 -14.89
CA LEU A 45 -4.54 -13.33 -14.44
C LEU A 45 -4.30 -12.33 -13.30
N ARG A 46 -4.86 -11.11 -13.41
CA ARG A 46 -4.82 -10.12 -12.33
C ARG A 46 -5.42 -10.67 -11.03
N ASP A 47 -6.57 -11.33 -11.12
CA ASP A 47 -7.27 -11.86 -9.96
C ASP A 47 -6.47 -12.97 -9.31
N TRP A 48 -5.85 -13.87 -10.09
CA TRP A 48 -4.95 -14.88 -9.55
C TRP A 48 -3.70 -14.31 -8.88
N LEU A 49 -3.08 -13.29 -9.48
CA LEU A 49 -1.93 -12.60 -8.90
C LEU A 49 -2.28 -11.89 -7.58
N ALA A 50 -3.53 -11.42 -7.43
CA ALA A 50 -3.98 -10.82 -6.18
C ALA A 50 -4.39 -11.88 -5.15
N GLU A 51 -5.11 -12.91 -5.57
CA GLU A 51 -5.62 -14.00 -4.73
C GLU A 51 -4.50 -14.87 -4.14
N SER A 52 -3.35 -14.99 -4.82
CA SER A 52 -2.20 -15.74 -4.31
C SER A 52 -1.70 -15.21 -2.96
N ASP A 53 -1.71 -13.89 -2.77
CA ASP A 53 -1.04 -13.21 -1.67
C ASP A 53 -1.99 -12.48 -0.71
N ALA A 54 -3.09 -11.90 -1.23
CA ALA A 54 -4.01 -11.08 -0.43
C ALA A 54 -4.53 -11.76 0.86
N PRO A 55 -4.84 -13.06 0.90
CA PRO A 55 -5.32 -13.69 2.14
C PRO A 55 -4.25 -13.86 3.23
N ARG A 56 -2.96 -13.71 2.89
CA ARG A 56 -1.82 -14.10 3.72
C ARG A 56 -1.09 -12.92 4.36
N ASP A 57 -1.30 -11.71 3.85
CA ASP A 57 -0.58 -10.52 4.27
C ASP A 57 -1.49 -9.29 4.22
N ALA A 58 -1.45 -8.47 5.27
CA ALA A 58 -2.30 -7.28 5.37
C ALA A 58 -1.98 -6.22 4.30
N GLN A 59 -0.71 -6.09 3.90
CA GLN A 59 -0.28 -5.13 2.89
C GLN A 59 -0.77 -5.59 1.50
N ALA A 60 -0.62 -6.87 1.19
CA ALA A 60 -1.16 -7.48 -0.02
C ALA A 60 -2.70 -7.34 -0.09
N PHE A 61 -3.40 -7.52 1.03
CA PHE A 61 -4.85 -7.35 1.10
C PHE A 61 -5.30 -5.93 0.77
N VAL A 62 -4.66 -4.91 1.36
CA VAL A 62 -4.99 -3.50 1.09
C VAL A 62 -4.68 -3.12 -0.37
N LEU A 63 -3.69 -3.76 -0.99
CA LEU A 63 -3.32 -3.55 -2.38
C LEU A 63 -4.15 -4.36 -3.39
N ARG A 64 -5.11 -5.18 -2.92
CA ARG A 64 -6.03 -5.92 -3.80
C ARG A 64 -6.82 -4.92 -4.68
N PRO A 65 -6.99 -5.16 -6.00
CA PRO A 65 -7.52 -4.13 -6.91
C PRO A 65 -8.87 -3.52 -6.50
N ASP A 66 -9.82 -4.33 -6.01
CA ASP A 66 -11.12 -3.86 -5.54
C ASP A 66 -11.02 -3.04 -4.23
N VAL A 67 -10.13 -3.44 -3.32
CA VAL A 67 -9.84 -2.72 -2.07
C VAL A 67 -9.23 -1.36 -2.37
N VAL A 68 -8.21 -1.32 -3.25
CA VAL A 68 -7.57 -0.09 -3.70
C VAL A 68 -8.59 0.88 -4.31
N LEU A 69 -9.51 0.40 -5.14
CA LEU A 69 -10.55 1.25 -5.73
C LEU A 69 -11.48 1.86 -4.67
N ARG A 70 -11.86 1.10 -3.63
CA ARG A 70 -12.69 1.61 -2.53
C ARG A 70 -11.95 2.65 -1.69
N VAL A 71 -10.71 2.36 -1.29
CA VAL A 71 -9.86 3.31 -0.55
C VAL A 71 -9.62 4.58 -1.38
N SER A 72 -9.34 4.43 -2.68
CA SER A 72 -9.16 5.56 -3.59
C SER A 72 -10.43 6.42 -3.72
N GLY A 73 -11.61 5.80 -3.70
CA GLY A 73 -12.88 6.51 -3.66
C GLY A 73 -13.04 7.39 -2.41
N ALA A 74 -12.66 6.86 -1.23
CA ALA A 74 -12.67 7.62 0.01
C ALA A 74 -11.67 8.80 -0.02
N ILE A 75 -10.47 8.57 -0.57
CA ILE A 75 -9.48 9.64 -0.77
C ILE A 75 -10.02 10.72 -1.71
N ALA A 76 -10.57 10.34 -2.86
CA ALA A 76 -11.04 11.28 -3.87
C ALA A 76 -12.23 12.14 -3.39
N ALA A 77 -12.98 11.68 -2.40
CA ALA A 77 -14.08 12.44 -1.79
C ALA A 77 -13.61 13.62 -0.91
N GLU A 78 -12.34 13.63 -0.51
CA GLU A 78 -11.79 14.67 0.38
C GLU A 78 -11.02 15.76 -0.38
N SER A 79 -11.04 16.96 0.20
CA SER A 79 -10.54 18.18 -0.45
C SER A 79 -9.11 18.56 -0.06
N THR A 80 -8.67 18.29 1.16
CA THR A 80 -7.34 18.67 1.65
C THR A 80 -6.40 17.46 1.73
N PRO A 81 -5.07 17.64 1.60
CA PRO A 81 -4.10 16.56 1.74
C PRO A 81 -4.22 15.79 3.06
N TYR A 82 -4.41 16.50 4.18
CA TYR A 82 -4.61 15.87 5.48
C TYR A 82 -5.87 15.01 5.53
N ARG A 83 -7.03 15.55 5.12
CA ARG A 83 -8.29 14.80 5.13
C ARG A 83 -8.25 13.59 4.21
N ARG A 84 -7.61 13.71 3.05
CA ARG A 84 -7.33 12.60 2.13
C ARG A 84 -6.52 11.49 2.81
N THR A 85 -5.47 11.86 3.53
CA THR A 85 -4.61 10.91 4.26
C THR A 85 -5.38 10.24 5.39
N ARG A 86 -6.12 11.01 6.19
CA ARG A 86 -6.98 10.48 7.26
C ARG A 86 -8.03 9.51 6.71
N ALA A 87 -8.71 9.88 5.62
CA ALA A 87 -9.68 9.02 4.95
C ALA A 87 -9.03 7.74 4.41
N ALA A 88 -7.83 7.82 3.84
CA ALA A 88 -7.07 6.65 3.38
C ALA A 88 -6.80 5.66 4.51
N VAL A 89 -6.33 6.17 5.66
CA VAL A 89 -6.00 5.36 6.83
C VAL A 89 -7.25 4.68 7.39
N LEU A 90 -8.33 5.44 7.61
CA LEU A 90 -9.59 4.91 8.12
C LEU A 90 -10.18 3.86 7.19
N ALA A 91 -10.27 4.15 5.89
CA ALA A 91 -10.78 3.21 4.91
C ALA A 91 -9.93 1.92 4.86
N SER A 92 -8.59 2.02 4.92
CA SER A 92 -7.71 0.86 4.92
C SER A 92 -7.89 -0.01 6.17
N VAL A 93 -8.05 0.61 7.34
CA VAL A 93 -8.34 -0.10 8.60
C VAL A 93 -9.69 -0.84 8.50
N ASP A 94 -10.72 -0.20 7.95
CA ASP A 94 -12.03 -0.81 7.77
C ASP A 94 -11.98 -2.00 6.80
N GLU A 95 -11.26 -1.89 5.70
CA GLU A 95 -11.03 -2.98 4.74
C GLU A 95 -10.37 -4.19 5.41
N LEU A 96 -9.32 -3.96 6.20
CA LEU A 96 -8.62 -5.02 6.94
C LEU A 96 -9.52 -5.68 7.98
N ARG A 97 -10.29 -4.89 8.75
CA ARG A 97 -11.26 -5.42 9.72
C ARG A 97 -12.33 -6.27 9.05
N ARG A 98 -12.86 -5.83 7.91
CA ARG A 98 -13.83 -6.61 7.12
C ARG A 98 -13.22 -7.89 6.57
N GLY A 99 -11.98 -7.84 6.05
CA GLY A 99 -11.25 -9.03 5.59
C GLY A 99 -11.06 -10.06 6.70
N LEU A 100 -10.67 -9.62 7.91
CA LEU A 100 -10.52 -10.51 9.06
C LEU A 100 -11.85 -11.10 9.54
N THR A 101 -12.92 -10.30 9.51
CA THR A 101 -14.25 -10.74 9.98
C THR A 101 -14.91 -11.72 9.01
N SER A 102 -14.73 -11.50 7.70
CA SER A 102 -15.24 -12.38 6.64
C SER A 102 -14.41 -13.64 6.43
N GLY A 103 -13.18 -13.68 6.94
CA GLY A 103 -12.23 -14.78 6.71
C GLY A 103 -11.46 -14.66 5.39
N GLU A 104 -11.62 -13.57 4.64
CA GLU A 104 -10.84 -13.27 3.43
C GLU A 104 -9.37 -12.94 3.73
N LEU A 105 -9.07 -12.51 4.96
CA LEU A 105 -7.72 -12.21 5.44
C LEU A 105 -7.42 -13.03 6.69
N SER A 106 -6.22 -13.64 6.73
CA SER A 106 -5.73 -14.36 7.90
C SER A 106 -4.32 -13.89 8.27
N ILE A 107 -4.23 -13.12 9.36
CA ILE A 107 -2.95 -12.64 9.92
C ILE A 107 -2.65 -13.23 11.32
N PRO A 108 -1.37 -13.29 11.73
CA PRO A 108 -0.95 -13.68 13.06
C PRO A 108 -1.63 -12.88 14.19
N ALA A 109 -1.80 -13.51 15.37
CA ALA A 109 -2.49 -12.89 16.50
C ALA A 109 -1.81 -11.60 17.02
N ASN A 110 -0.49 -11.50 16.92
CA ASN A 110 0.27 -10.29 17.24
C ASN A 110 -0.08 -9.14 16.28
N GLU A 111 -0.27 -9.41 14.99
CA GLU A 111 -0.66 -8.39 14.01
C GLU A 111 -2.09 -7.90 14.23
N LYS A 112 -3.02 -8.78 14.64
CA LYS A 112 -4.38 -8.37 15.02
C LYS A 112 -4.36 -7.32 16.15
N ARG A 113 -3.53 -7.54 17.18
CA ARG A 113 -3.35 -6.58 18.28
C ARG A 113 -2.80 -5.24 17.80
N TRP A 114 -1.87 -5.26 16.85
CA TRP A 114 -1.33 -4.05 16.23
C TRP A 114 -2.40 -3.32 15.41
N LEU A 115 -3.19 -4.05 14.61
CA LEU A 115 -4.30 -3.47 13.85
C LEU A 115 -5.32 -2.80 14.78
N ASP A 116 -5.69 -3.44 15.89
CA ASP A 116 -6.59 -2.84 16.88
C ASP A 116 -6.02 -1.53 17.46
N ARG A 117 -4.71 -1.47 17.68
CA ARG A 117 -4.04 -0.25 18.14
C ARG A 117 -4.07 0.82 17.06
N LEU A 118 -3.65 0.49 15.85
CA LEU A 118 -3.63 1.42 14.71
C LEU A 118 -5.01 1.98 14.42
N ALA A 119 -6.05 1.15 14.52
CA ALA A 119 -7.42 1.58 14.33
C ALA A 119 -7.86 2.62 15.39
N ARG A 120 -7.53 2.40 16.66
CA ARG A 120 -7.81 3.39 17.72
C ARG A 120 -7.05 4.70 17.47
N GLU A 121 -5.78 4.63 17.08
CA GLU A 121 -5.00 5.84 16.76
C GLU A 121 -5.61 6.57 15.55
N ALA A 122 -6.02 5.84 14.51
CA ALA A 122 -6.64 6.41 13.32
C ALA A 122 -7.98 7.10 13.63
N GLU A 123 -8.82 6.47 14.47
CA GLU A 123 -10.09 7.03 14.94
C GLU A 123 -9.88 8.30 15.79
N ASN A 124 -8.75 8.41 16.49
CA ASN A 124 -8.40 9.56 17.32
C ASN A 124 -7.75 10.73 16.53
N LEU A 125 -7.42 10.54 15.25
CA LEU A 125 -6.87 11.62 14.43
C LEU A 125 -7.88 12.78 14.34
N PRO A 126 -7.47 14.03 14.63
CA PRO A 126 -8.30 15.21 14.48
C PRO A 126 -8.94 15.32 13.08
N GLU A 127 -10.08 15.97 12.97
CA GLU A 127 -10.65 16.32 11.65
C GLU A 127 -10.04 17.59 11.05
N ASP A 128 -9.49 18.41 11.94
CA ASP A 128 -8.89 19.70 11.65
C ASP A 128 -7.37 19.55 11.55
N GLU A 129 -6.81 20.04 10.43
CA GLU A 129 -5.39 19.90 10.10
C GLU A 129 -4.52 20.76 11.02
N ASP A 130 -4.95 21.99 11.33
CA ASP A 130 -4.20 22.90 12.21
C ASP A 130 -4.09 22.32 13.63
N ARG A 131 -5.17 21.71 14.12
CA ARG A 131 -5.14 20.97 15.39
C ARG A 131 -4.15 19.81 15.36
N PHE A 132 -4.15 19.00 14.30
CA PHE A 132 -3.19 17.91 14.18
C PHE A 132 -1.74 18.42 14.16
N ILE A 133 -1.46 19.48 13.41
CA ILE A 133 -0.14 20.12 13.38
C ILE A 133 0.24 20.58 14.79
N ALA A 134 -0.63 21.30 15.49
CA ALA A 134 -0.38 21.76 16.85
C ALA A 134 -0.12 20.61 17.84
N GLU A 135 -0.80 19.47 17.69
CA GLU A 135 -0.56 18.26 18.50
C GLU A 135 0.81 17.61 18.18
N MET A 136 1.28 17.67 16.93
CA MET A 136 2.55 17.06 16.51
C MET A 136 3.78 17.94 16.75
N MET A 137 3.65 19.27 16.69
CA MET A 137 4.79 20.20 16.85
C MET A 137 5.61 19.96 18.14
N PRO A 138 5.01 19.75 19.33
CA PRO A 138 5.76 19.43 20.54
C PRO A 138 6.52 18.10 20.47
N VAL A 139 5.96 17.11 19.75
CA VAL A 139 6.59 15.78 19.57
C VAL A 139 7.85 15.92 18.70
N LEU A 140 7.83 16.83 17.73
CA LEU A 140 8.92 17.08 16.79
C LEU A 140 9.98 18.06 17.32
N ALA A 141 9.79 18.67 18.49
CA ALA A 141 10.67 19.72 19.01
C ALA A 141 12.15 19.30 19.17
N ASN A 142 12.43 18.01 19.33
CA ASN A 142 13.78 17.46 19.44
C ASN A 142 14.17 16.57 18.23
N ALA A 143 13.35 16.56 17.18
CA ALA A 143 13.62 15.81 15.95
C ALA A 143 14.45 16.67 14.97
N PRO A 144 15.18 16.05 14.02
CA PRO A 144 15.77 16.77 12.89
C PRO A 144 14.67 17.22 11.92
N TYR A 145 13.89 18.22 12.34
CA TYR A 145 12.73 18.76 11.65
C TYR A 145 12.84 20.28 11.56
N LEU A 146 12.74 20.82 10.34
CA LEU A 146 12.80 22.24 10.05
C LEU A 146 11.43 22.69 9.52
N PRO A 147 10.58 23.35 10.33
CA PRO A 147 9.22 23.75 9.93
C PRO A 147 9.17 24.61 8.65
N GLU A 148 10.20 25.43 8.44
CA GLU A 148 10.37 26.28 7.26
C GLU A 148 10.46 25.50 5.93
N GLU A 149 10.96 24.25 5.93
CA GLU A 149 10.95 23.39 4.73
C GLU A 149 9.53 22.98 4.31
N TYR A 150 8.57 23.13 5.22
CA TYR A 150 7.15 22.80 5.03
C TYR A 150 6.28 24.06 4.99
N CYS A 151 6.88 25.25 4.82
CA CYS A 151 6.18 26.55 4.79
C CYS A 151 5.39 26.87 6.07
N LEU A 152 5.85 26.39 7.23
CA LEU A 152 5.28 26.72 8.53
C LEU A 152 6.11 27.80 9.22
N GLU A 153 5.47 28.90 9.61
CA GLU A 153 6.10 29.96 10.43
C GLU A 153 6.01 29.56 11.92
N ILE A 154 7.10 29.80 12.67
CA ILE A 154 7.20 29.54 14.12
C ILE A 154 6.89 30.81 14.91
#